data_AF-A0A3N4KQ40-F1
#
_entry.id   AF-A0A3N4KQ40-F1
#
_cell.length_a   1.000
_cell.length_b   1.000
_cell.length_c   1.000
_cell.angle_alpha   90.00
_cell.angle_beta   90.00
_cell.angle_gamma   90.00
#
_symmetry.space_group_name_H-M   'P 1'
#
loop_
_entity.id
_entity.type
_entity.pdbx_description
1 polymer ?
#
loop_
_entity_poly.entity_id
_entity_poly.type
_entity_poly.pdbx_seq_one_letter_code
_entity_poly.pdbx_strand_id
1 'polypeptide(L)'
;RGLIDFHLMAQYGSHTTSTLNYMESYLEDFHKHKDIFLEFRASHFNFIKLHVLTHYREHVERFGSIPQYSTDISELAHVRQIKEAYGASNKVDAATQILDYGGRR
;
A
#
# COMPACT_ATOMS: atom_id res chain seq x y z
N ARG A 1 9.83 9.19 16.12
CA ARG A 1 9.13 7.93 16.45
C ARG A 1 7.77 7.87 15.75
N GLY A 2 7.07 9.00 15.61
CA GLY A 2 5.76 9.10 14.97
C GLY A 2 5.48 8.19 13.75
N LEU A 3 6.35 8.14 12.73
CA LEU A 3 6.08 7.31 11.55
C LEU A 3 6.03 5.79 11.83
N ILE A 4 6.82 5.30 12.80
CA ILE A 4 6.77 3.89 13.22
C ILE A 4 5.50 3.62 14.02
N ASP A 5 5.14 4.52 14.93
CA ASP A 5 3.93 4.38 15.75
C ASP A 5 2.67 4.44 14.88
N PHE A 6 2.65 5.33 13.88
CA PHE A 6 1.62 5.35 12.84
C PHE A 6 1.54 4.02 12.08
N HIS A 7 2.68 3.48 11.64
CA HIS A 7 2.71 2.23 10.89
C HIS A 7 2.18 1.05 11.72
N LEU A 8 2.56 0.95 12.99
CA LEU A 8 2.08 -0.11 13.89
C LEU A 8 0.57 0.00 14.11
N MET A 9 0.04 1.22 14.29
CA MET A 9 -1.39 1.43 14.42
C MET A 9 -2.16 1.14 13.15
N ALA A 10 -1.62 1.47 11.97
CA ALA A 10 -2.24 1.18 10.68
C ALA A 10 -2.43 -0.32 10.42
N GLN A 11 -1.76 -1.20 11.17
CA GLN A 11 -1.94 -2.65 11.08
C GLN A 11 -3.19 -3.13 11.84
N TYR A 12 -3.89 -2.27 12.58
CA TYR A 12 -5.10 -2.66 13.28
C TYR A 12 -6.24 -2.96 12.29
N GLY A 13 -7.02 -4.01 12.55
CA GLY A 13 -8.13 -4.40 11.68
C GLY A 13 -9.30 -3.42 11.64
N SER A 14 -9.36 -2.49 12.60
CA SER A 14 -10.39 -1.46 12.68
C SER A 14 -9.88 -0.25 13.47
N HIS A 15 -10.41 0.92 13.18
CA HIS A 15 -10.07 2.16 13.87
C HIS A 15 -11.30 2.81 14.50
N THR A 16 -11.11 3.37 15.70
CA THR A 16 -12.04 4.31 16.33
C THR A 16 -11.58 5.74 16.10
N THR A 17 -12.44 6.73 16.33
CA THR A 17 -12.08 8.15 16.28
C THR A 17 -10.85 8.47 17.15
N SER A 18 -10.75 7.86 18.34
CA SER A 18 -9.59 8.03 19.21
C SER A 18 -8.30 7.51 18.58
N THR A 19 -8.34 6.32 17.96
CA THR A 19 -7.15 5.79 17.26
C THR A 19 -6.77 6.63 16.04
N LEU A 20 -7.75 7.19 15.31
CA LEU A 20 -7.48 8.09 14.18
C LEU A 20 -6.82 9.39 14.65
N ASN A 21 -7.28 9.97 15.76
CA ASN A 21 -6.66 11.16 16.35
C ASN A 21 -5.21 10.90 16.78
N TYR A 22 -4.92 9.73 17.37
CA TYR A 22 -3.55 9.35 17.70
C TYR A 22 -2.67 9.22 16.44
N MET A 23 -3.18 8.60 15.38
CA MET A 23 -2.45 8.46 14.11
C MET A 23 -2.15 9.83 13.48
N GLU A 24 -3.09 10.77 13.48
CA GLU A 24 -2.84 12.15 13.06
C GLU A 24 -1.73 12.80 13.89
N SER A 25 -1.77 12.67 15.22
CA SER A 25 -0.74 13.21 16.11
C SER A 25 0.65 12.61 15.85
N TYR A 26 0.72 11.33 15.46
CA TYR A 26 1.97 10.68 15.10
C TYR A 26 2.54 11.17 13.78
N LEU A 27 1.69 11.46 12.80
CA LEU A 27 2.11 12.10 11.55
C LEU A 27 2.59 13.53 11.79
N GLU A 28 1.89 14.31 12.61
CA GLU A 28 2.31 15.65 13.01
C GLU A 28 3.67 15.63 13.71
N ASP A 29 3.87 14.72 14.69
CA ASP A 29 5.16 14.54 15.36
C ASP A 29 6.27 14.17 14.37
N PHE A 30 5.99 13.29 13.42
CA PHE A 30 6.96 12.97 12.37
C PHE A 30 7.27 14.20 11.50
N HIS A 31 6.25 14.94 11.06
CA HIS A 31 6.42 16.12 10.21
C HIS A 31 7.19 17.24 10.90
N LYS A 32 7.06 17.38 12.22
CA LYS A 32 7.82 18.33 13.03
C LYS A 32 9.31 18.01 13.10
N HIS A 33 9.67 16.73 13.08
CA HIS A 33 11.05 16.29 13.33
C HIS A 33 11.78 15.75 12.09
N LYS A 34 11.09 15.49 10.98
CA LYS A 34 11.67 14.88 9.77
C LYS A 34 12.83 15.68 9.15
N ASP A 35 12.91 16.97 9.39
CA ASP A 35 13.96 17.81 8.79
C ASP A 35 15.36 17.46 9.32
N ILE A 36 15.47 16.76 10.45
CA ILE A 36 16.75 16.20 10.94
C ILE A 36 17.39 15.23 9.93
N PHE A 37 16.58 14.57 9.08
CA PHE A 37 17.11 13.67 8.07
C PHE A 37 17.76 14.42 6.89
N LEU A 38 17.46 15.71 6.70
CA LEU A 38 18.05 16.52 5.64
C LEU A 38 19.56 16.73 5.85
N GLU A 39 20.02 16.68 7.11
CA GLU A 39 21.44 16.73 7.47
C GLU A 39 22.22 15.53 6.92
N PHE A 40 21.58 14.37 6.80
CA PHE A 40 22.21 13.11 6.40
C PHE A 40 21.84 12.67 4.97
N ARG A 41 20.76 13.22 4.40
CA ARG A 41 20.34 13.00 3.01
C ARG A 41 19.64 14.23 2.45
N ALA A 42 20.12 14.72 1.31
CA ALA A 42 19.50 15.80 0.53
C ALA A 42 18.24 15.33 -0.23
N SER A 43 17.29 14.70 0.47
CA SER A 43 16.03 14.22 -0.08
C SER A 43 14.87 14.94 0.61
N HIS A 44 14.06 15.65 -0.17
CA HIS A 44 12.81 16.21 0.35
C HIS A 44 11.82 15.09 0.69
N PHE A 45 10.97 15.31 1.69
CA PHE A 45 9.91 14.37 2.05
C PHE A 45 8.65 14.47 1.17
N ASN A 46 8.70 15.20 0.05
CA ASN A 46 7.58 15.35 -0.89
C ASN A 46 7.50 14.18 -1.87
N PHE A 47 7.20 12.97 -1.39
CA PHE A 47 6.91 11.82 -2.23
C PHE A 47 5.50 11.29 -1.97
N ILE A 48 4.87 10.76 -3.03
CA ILE A 48 3.45 10.40 -3.05
C ILE A 48 3.08 9.49 -1.87
N LYS A 49 3.90 8.47 -1.56
CA LYS A 49 3.61 7.53 -0.49
C LYS A 49 3.49 8.20 0.89
N LEU A 50 4.26 9.25 1.15
CA LEU A 50 4.16 9.99 2.41
C LEU A 50 2.94 10.91 2.41
N HIS A 51 2.68 11.58 1.29
CA HIS A 51 1.50 12.45 1.15
C HIS A 51 0.19 11.68 1.33
N VAL A 52 0.09 10.45 0.81
CA VAL A 52 -1.09 9.60 0.99
C VAL A 52 -1.41 9.35 2.48
N LEU A 53 -0.42 9.35 3.37
CA LEU A 53 -0.66 9.16 4.80
C LEU A 53 -1.47 10.30 5.43
N THR A 54 -1.39 11.53 4.89
CA THR A 54 -2.19 12.66 5.40
C THR A 54 -3.68 12.49 5.13
N HIS A 55 -4.04 11.62 4.17
CA HIS A 55 -5.43 11.28 3.83
C HIS A 55 -5.90 10.00 4.51
N TYR A 56 -5.10 9.39 5.39
CA TYR A 56 -5.43 8.09 6.00
C TYR A 56 -6.77 8.12 6.74
N ARG A 57 -7.00 9.15 7.56
CA ARG A 57 -8.26 9.34 8.27
C ARG A 57 -9.45 9.41 7.32
N GLU A 58 -9.35 10.29 6.32
CA GLU A 58 -10.39 10.47 5.30
C GLU A 58 -10.70 9.13 4.60
N HIS A 59 -9.67 8.35 4.27
CA HIS A 59 -9.83 7.05 3.65
C HIS A 59 -10.53 6.04 4.57
N VAL A 60 -10.16 5.96 5.85
CA VAL A 60 -10.84 5.08 6.81
C VAL A 60 -12.31 5.49 6.97
N GLU A 61 -12.59 6.78 7.10
CA GLU A 61 -13.97 7.28 7.30
C GLU A 61 -14.84 7.05 6.05
N ARG A 62 -14.29 7.20 4.84
CA ARG A 62 -15.03 7.03 3.59
C ARG A 62 -15.20 5.59 3.16
N PHE A 63 -14.17 4.77 3.37
CA PHE A 63 -14.07 3.43 2.79
C PHE A 63 -14.07 2.30 3.81
N GLY A 64 -14.02 2.63 5.11
CA GLY A 64 -13.94 1.66 6.19
C GLY A 64 -12.58 0.97 6.23
N SER A 65 -12.55 -0.30 5.84
CA SER A 65 -11.33 -1.12 5.86
C SER A 65 -10.46 -0.83 4.63
N ILE A 66 -9.33 -0.15 4.84
CA ILE A 66 -8.34 0.14 3.77
C ILE A 66 -7.79 -1.11 3.08
N PRO A 67 -7.52 -2.25 3.76
CA PRO A 67 -7.07 -3.49 3.12
C PRO A 67 -7.93 -3.96 1.95
N GLN A 68 -9.23 -3.63 1.94
CA GLN A 68 -10.16 -3.98 0.87
C GLN A 68 -9.75 -3.39 -0.50
N TYR A 69 -8.92 -2.34 -0.50
CA TYR A 69 -8.47 -1.61 -1.68
C TYR A 69 -7.00 -1.88 -1.99
N SER A 70 -6.36 -2.84 -1.31
CA SER A 70 -4.99 -3.23 -1.62
C SER A 70 -4.92 -3.89 -3.00
N THR A 71 -3.88 -3.56 -3.76
CA THR A 71 -3.57 -4.24 -5.02
C THR A 71 -2.99 -5.63 -4.80
N ASP A 72 -2.68 -6.05 -3.57
CA ASP A 72 -2.01 -7.33 -3.27
C ASP A 72 -2.72 -8.53 -3.91
N ILE A 73 -4.05 -8.58 -3.83
CA ILE A 73 -4.84 -9.67 -4.41
C ILE A 73 -4.73 -9.65 -5.94
N SER A 74 -4.84 -8.46 -6.54
CA SER A 74 -4.74 -8.29 -7.99
C SER A 74 -3.32 -8.55 -8.52
N GLU A 75 -2.28 -8.16 -7.77
CA GLU A 75 -0.88 -8.42 -8.11
C GLU A 75 -0.56 -9.91 -7.97
N LEU A 76 -1.04 -10.57 -6.90
CA LEU A 76 -0.91 -12.00 -6.74
C LEU A 76 -1.60 -12.74 -7.89
N ALA A 77 -2.82 -12.35 -8.24
CA ALA A 77 -3.53 -12.90 -9.40
C ALA A 77 -2.76 -12.66 -10.70
N HIS A 78 -2.23 -11.45 -10.91
CA HIS A 78 -1.43 -11.13 -12.08
C HIS A 78 -0.14 -11.96 -12.16
N VAL A 79 0.53 -12.25 -11.04
CA VAL A 79 1.68 -13.17 -11.02
C VAL A 79 1.25 -14.59 -11.34
N ARG A 80 0.28 -15.13 -10.59
CA ARG A 80 -0.12 -16.55 -10.65
C ARG A 80 -0.85 -16.92 -11.93
N GLN A 81 -1.74 -16.06 -12.40
CA GLN A 81 -2.61 -16.34 -13.54
C GLN A 81 -2.02 -15.84 -14.85
N ILE A 82 -1.29 -14.71 -14.84
CA ILE A 82 -0.81 -14.08 -16.08
C ILE A 82 0.68 -14.33 -16.29
N LYS A 83 1.56 -13.97 -15.35
CA LYS A 83 3.02 -14.06 -15.57
C LYS A 83 3.52 -15.50 -15.68
N GLU A 84 3.08 -16.40 -14.80
CA GLU A 84 3.46 -17.82 -14.85
C GLU A 84 3.02 -18.46 -16.18
N ALA A 85 1.76 -18.23 -16.57
CA ALA A 85 1.17 -18.74 -17.80
C ALA A 85 1.84 -18.16 -19.05
N TYR A 86 2.12 -16.85 -19.06
CA TYR A 86 2.86 -16.19 -20.13
C TYR A 86 4.28 -16.76 -20.27
N GLY A 87 4.96 -17.02 -19.14
CA GLY A 87 6.27 -17.65 -19.12
C GLY A 87 6.29 -19.07 -19.70
N ALA A 88 5.18 -19.82 -19.52
CA ALA A 88 5.00 -21.16 -20.08
C ALA A 88 4.49 -21.16 -21.55
N SER A 89 4.05 -20.01 -22.06
CA SER A 89 3.55 -19.87 -23.43
C SER A 89 4.68 -19.81 -24.46
N ASN A 90 4.37 -20.16 -25.71
CA ASN A 90 5.29 -19.94 -26.83
C ASN A 90 5.28 -18.48 -27.35
N LYS A 91 4.49 -17.60 -26.72
CA LYS A 91 4.31 -16.17 -27.01
C LYS A 91 3.65 -15.85 -28.37
N VAL A 92 3.15 -16.85 -29.09
CA VAL A 92 2.33 -16.70 -30.28
C VAL A 92 0.88 -16.96 -29.88
N ASP A 93 -0.01 -15.97 -30.02
CA ASP A 93 -1.37 -16.05 -29.45
C ASP A 93 -1.37 -16.35 -27.93
N ALA A 94 -0.55 -15.60 -27.19
CA ALA A 94 -0.31 -15.82 -25.77
C ALA A 94 -1.58 -15.66 -24.90
N ALA A 95 -2.54 -14.83 -25.32
CA ALA A 95 -3.77 -14.61 -24.56
C ALA A 95 -4.60 -15.90 -24.44
N THR A 96 -4.83 -16.60 -25.57
CA THR A 96 -5.51 -17.89 -25.59
C THR A 96 -4.77 -18.93 -24.75
N GLN A 97 -3.44 -18.96 -24.84
CA GLN A 97 -2.61 -19.89 -24.06
C GLN A 97 -2.65 -19.60 -22.56
N ILE A 98 -2.73 -18.34 -22.15
CA ILE A 98 -2.87 -17.95 -20.74
C ILE A 98 -4.24 -18.40 -20.20
N LEU A 99 -5.30 -18.18 -20.96
CA LEU A 99 -6.65 -18.62 -20.60
C LEU A 99 -6.72 -20.16 -20.47
N ASP A 100 -6.13 -20.88 -21.42
CA ASP A 100 -6.06 -22.34 -21.40
C ASP A 100 -5.18 -22.87 -20.24
N TYR A 101 -4.10 -22.18 -19.89
CA TYR A 101 -3.21 -22.59 -18.81
C TYR A 101 -3.92 -22.60 -17.45
N GLY A 102 -4.78 -21.61 -17.20
CA GLY A 102 -5.58 -21.51 -15.97
C GLY A 102 -6.62 -22.62 -15.82
N GLY A 103 -7.18 -23.14 -16.92
CA GLY A 103 -8.17 -24.21 -16.92
C GLY A 103 -7.61 -25.63 -16.82
N ARG A 104 -6.28 -25.80 -16.82
CA ARG A 104 -5.59 -27.10 -16.74
C ARG A 104 -5.23 -27.52 -15.30
N ARG A 105 -5.58 -26.71 -14.30
CA ARG A 105 -5.36 -26.97 -12.87
C ARG A 105 -6.66 -27.30 -12.15
#